data_AF-A0A927CU42-F1
#
_entry.id   AF-A0A927CU42-F1
#
_cell.length_a   1.000
_cell.length_b   1.000
_cell.length_c   1.000
_cell.angle_alpha   90.00
_cell.angle_beta   90.00
_cell.angle_gamma   90.00
#
_symmetry.space_group_name_H-M   'P 1'
#
loop_
_entity.id
_entity.type
_entity.pdbx_description
1 polymer ?
#
loop_
_entity_poly.entity_id
_entity_poly.type
_entity_poly.pdbx_seq_one_letter_code
_entity_poly.pdbx_strand_id
1 'polypeptide(L)'
;MRLSLVLTLCAGMLMSACSSGGGTNNNAGGNAGNAPDNAANAPKEQVEISFMGHGSPQEKDIFTKLIKSYETKYPNVKVEYTSVPPAEYNQKLSTLVASGKTPDVFYVSGPQFFKFAEAGTIQNL
;
A
#
# COMPACT_ATOMS: atom_id res chain seq x y z
N MET A 1 5.58 -35.02 40.85
CA MET A 1 4.99 -33.77 41.37
C MET A 1 4.53 -33.00 40.14
N ARG A 2 3.41 -33.41 39.52
CA ARG A 2 2.06 -32.83 39.71
C ARG A 2 2.10 -31.32 39.46
N LEU A 3 1.69 -30.90 38.26
CA LEU A 3 0.33 -30.43 37.95
C LEU A 3 0.28 -28.89 38.09
N SER A 4 0.25 -28.12 37.01
CA SER A 4 -0.95 -27.44 36.47
C SER A 4 -0.49 -26.73 35.18
N LEU A 5 -1.04 -26.82 33.97
CA LEU A 5 -2.40 -26.94 33.43
C LEU A 5 -3.40 -25.97 34.06
N VAL A 6 -3.46 -24.74 33.52
CA VAL A 6 -4.66 -23.90 33.56
C VAL A 6 -4.97 -23.45 32.15
N LEU A 7 -5.83 -24.24 31.53
CA LEU A 7 -6.66 -23.97 30.37
C LEU A 7 -7.79 -23.03 30.81
N THR A 8 -7.76 -21.76 30.43
CA THR A 8 -8.92 -20.87 30.60
C THR A 8 -9.57 -20.63 29.25
N LEU A 9 -10.49 -21.54 28.95
CA LEU A 9 -11.55 -21.46 27.97
C LEU A 9 -12.63 -20.50 28.49
N CYS A 10 -12.77 -19.32 27.87
CA CYS A 10 -13.97 -18.49 28.02
C CYS A 10 -14.67 -18.40 26.65
N ALA A 11 -15.56 -19.35 26.43
CA ALA A 11 -16.64 -19.24 25.46
C ALA A 11 -17.72 -18.29 26.01
N GLY A 12 -18.18 -17.34 25.20
CA GLY A 12 -19.29 -16.46 25.51
C GLY A 12 -20.01 -16.04 24.23
N MET A 13 -21.18 -16.63 24.02
CA MET A 13 -22.20 -16.33 23.02
C MET A 13 -22.72 -14.87 23.21
N LEU A 14 -23.28 -14.14 22.24
CA LEU A 14 -24.61 -14.33 21.63
C LEU A 14 -24.87 -13.30 20.50
N MET A 15 -25.71 -13.74 19.57
CA MET A 15 -26.45 -13.04 18.50
C MET A 15 -26.98 -11.62 18.77
N SER A 16 -27.00 -10.77 17.73
CA SER A 16 -28.22 -10.20 17.08
C SER A 16 -28.02 -8.78 16.57
N ALA A 17 -28.14 -8.57 15.26
CA ALA A 17 -28.89 -7.47 14.63
C ALA A 17 -28.72 -7.47 13.11
N CYS A 18 -29.41 -8.38 12.41
CA CYS A 18 -29.82 -8.08 11.03
C CYS A 18 -31.00 -7.10 11.12
N SER A 19 -30.77 -5.83 10.78
CA SER A 19 -31.84 -4.89 10.50
C SER A 19 -32.26 -5.05 9.04
N SER A 20 -33.44 -5.62 8.84
CA SER A 20 -34.14 -5.63 7.56
C SER A 20 -34.68 -4.23 7.26
N GLY A 21 -34.17 -3.59 6.21
CA GLY A 21 -34.69 -2.35 5.65
C GLY A 21 -34.96 -2.48 4.15
N GLY A 22 -35.66 -3.54 3.75
CA GLY A 22 -36.08 -3.78 2.36
C GLY A 22 -37.32 -2.96 2.01
N GLY A 23 -37.12 -1.69 1.65
CA GLY A 23 -38.15 -0.84 1.06
C GLY A 23 -38.17 -1.00 -0.46
N THR A 24 -39.12 -1.77 -0.98
CA THR A 24 -39.48 -1.76 -2.40
C THR A 24 -40.37 -0.56 -2.66
N ASN A 25 -40.01 0.29 -3.62
CA ASN A 25 -41.00 1.12 -4.31
C ASN A 25 -40.63 1.29 -5.79
N ASN A 26 -41.53 0.79 -6.64
CA ASN A 26 -41.56 0.98 -8.08
C ASN A 26 -42.11 2.37 -8.40
N ASN A 27 -41.49 3.13 -9.31
CA ASN A 27 -42.11 3.57 -10.58
C ASN A 27 -41.32 4.69 -11.29
N ALA A 28 -41.12 4.44 -12.59
CA ALA A 28 -41.37 5.33 -13.71
C ALA A 28 -40.77 6.75 -13.75
N GLY A 29 -39.93 6.95 -14.77
CA GLY A 29 -40.16 7.99 -15.78
C GLY A 29 -39.65 9.38 -15.45
N GLY A 30 -38.60 9.81 -16.15
CA GLY A 30 -38.18 11.21 -16.13
C GLY A 30 -36.89 11.47 -16.88
N ASN A 31 -36.97 11.52 -18.22
CA ASN A 31 -35.95 12.17 -19.03
C ASN A 31 -35.96 13.68 -18.75
N ALA A 32 -34.93 14.19 -18.07
CA ALA A 32 -34.57 15.61 -18.11
C ALA A 32 -33.16 15.84 -17.56
N GLY A 33 -32.34 16.53 -18.35
CA GLY A 33 -31.29 17.41 -17.83
C GLY A 33 -29.87 16.94 -18.10
N ASN A 34 -29.23 17.57 -19.10
CA ASN A 34 -27.78 17.73 -19.16
C ASN A 34 -27.25 18.12 -17.77
N ALA A 35 -26.63 17.17 -17.07
CA ALA A 35 -25.80 17.48 -15.93
C ALA A 35 -24.50 18.11 -16.47
N PRO A 36 -24.04 19.25 -15.94
CA PRO A 36 -22.77 19.82 -16.36
C PRO A 36 -21.66 18.81 -16.06
N ASP A 37 -20.75 18.62 -17.01
CA ASP A 37 -19.44 18.00 -16.80
C ASP A 37 -18.68 18.78 -15.72
N ASN A 38 -18.96 18.47 -14.46
CA ASN A 38 -18.27 18.98 -13.29
C ASN A 38 -17.71 17.82 -12.47
N ALA A 39 -17.19 16.80 -13.15
CA ALA A 39 -16.35 15.74 -12.57
C ALA A 39 -14.86 16.14 -12.52
N ALA A 40 -14.54 17.42 -12.76
CA ALA A 40 -13.17 17.90 -12.89
C ALA A 40 -12.61 18.56 -11.62
N ASN A 41 -13.13 18.27 -10.42
CA ASN A 41 -12.55 18.74 -9.15
C ASN A 41 -13.00 17.90 -7.94
N ALA A 42 -13.00 16.58 -8.04
CA ALA A 42 -12.89 15.78 -6.81
C ALA A 42 -11.48 16.02 -6.24
N PRO A 43 -11.34 16.33 -4.93
CA PRO A 43 -10.03 16.40 -4.30
C PRO A 43 -9.29 15.09 -4.57
N LYS A 44 -8.13 15.16 -5.24
CA LYS A 44 -7.29 13.97 -5.38
C LYS A 44 -6.78 13.62 -3.99
N GLU A 45 -7.04 12.38 -3.57
CA GLU A 45 -6.51 11.85 -2.32
C GLU A 45 -4.99 12.03 -2.28
N GLN A 46 -4.49 12.43 -1.12
CA GLN A 46 -3.06 12.58 -0.90
C GLN A 46 -2.46 11.17 -0.80
N VAL A 47 -1.51 10.87 -1.68
CA VAL A 47 -0.83 9.58 -1.75
C VAL A 47 0.61 9.75 -1.32
N GLU A 48 1.06 8.94 -0.37
CA GLU A 48 2.47 8.84 0.00
C GLU A 48 3.04 7.52 -0.55
N ILE A 49 4.20 7.61 -1.20
CA ILE A 49 4.90 6.45 -1.78
C ILE A 49 6.27 6.35 -1.12
N SER A 50 6.52 5.24 -0.43
CA SER A 50 7.84 4.91 0.07
C SER A 50 8.70 4.27 -1.02
N PHE A 51 9.85 4.88 -1.31
CA PHE A 51 10.79 4.38 -2.32
C PHE A 51 12.16 4.12 -1.70
N MET A 52 12.68 2.90 -1.86
CA MET A 52 14.01 2.52 -1.34
C MET A 52 14.96 2.07 -2.45
N GLY A 53 16.08 2.77 -2.59
CA GLY A 53 17.13 2.44 -3.56
C GLY A 53 18.52 2.39 -2.93
N HIS A 54 19.53 2.12 -3.75
CA HIS A 54 20.95 2.27 -3.42
C HIS A 54 21.68 2.83 -4.63
N GLY A 55 22.85 3.43 -4.44
CA GLY A 55 23.62 3.94 -5.56
C GLY A 55 24.74 4.87 -5.12
N SER A 56 25.40 5.49 -6.09
CA SER A 56 26.34 6.56 -5.84
C SER A 56 25.62 7.85 -5.39
N PRO A 57 26.35 8.84 -4.82
CA PRO A 57 25.77 10.16 -4.57
C PRO A 57 25.14 10.79 -5.83
N GLN A 58 25.75 10.57 -6.99
CA GLN A 58 25.22 11.06 -8.27
C GLN A 58 23.88 10.42 -8.62
N GLU A 59 23.72 9.12 -8.37
CA GLU A 59 22.44 8.43 -8.56
C GLU A 59 21.37 8.98 -7.61
N LYS A 60 21.72 9.23 -6.34
CA LYS A 60 20.81 9.86 -5.38
C LYS A 60 20.34 11.24 -5.86
N ASP A 61 21.23 12.05 -6.42
CA ASP A 61 20.88 13.37 -6.96
C ASP A 61 19.96 13.26 -8.18
N ILE A 62 20.18 12.26 -9.04
CA ILE A 62 19.32 11.99 -10.20
C ILE A 62 17.90 11.63 -9.73
N PHE A 63 17.76 10.68 -8.80
CA PHE A 63 16.44 10.29 -8.29
C PHE A 63 15.74 11.43 -7.56
N THR A 64 16.47 12.24 -6.80
CA THR A 64 15.89 13.43 -6.14
C THR A 64 15.27 14.39 -7.16
N LYS A 65 15.94 14.63 -8.30
CA LYS A 65 15.42 15.48 -9.38
C LYS A 65 14.24 14.84 -10.11
N LEU A 66 14.29 13.53 -10.36
CA LEU A 66 13.19 12.78 -10.97
C LEU A 66 11.94 12.79 -10.09
N ILE A 67 12.09 12.54 -8.80
CA ILE A 67 11.02 12.61 -7.81
C ILE A 67 10.41 13.99 -7.78
N LYS A 68 11.23 15.06 -7.71
CA LYS A 68 10.70 16.43 -7.74
C LYS A 68 9.88 16.71 -9.00
N SER A 69 10.33 16.22 -10.15
CA SER A 69 9.60 16.36 -11.42
C SER A 69 8.29 15.57 -11.40
N TYR A 70 8.29 14.38 -10.80
CA TYR A 70 7.12 13.55 -10.61
C TYR A 70 6.09 14.21 -9.67
N GLU A 71 6.51 14.69 -8.50
CA GLU A 71 5.66 15.42 -7.54
C GLU A 71 5.10 16.72 -8.15
N THR A 72 5.87 17.40 -9.03
CA THR A 72 5.37 18.58 -9.75
C THR A 72 4.25 18.20 -10.74
N LYS A 73 4.39 17.07 -11.42
CA LYS A 73 3.38 16.56 -12.36
C LYS A 73 2.15 16.00 -11.64
N TYR A 74 2.34 15.43 -10.45
CA TYR A 74 1.30 14.81 -9.63
C TYR A 74 1.29 15.44 -8.23
N PRO A 75 0.66 16.63 -8.08
CA PRO A 75 0.74 17.41 -6.84
C PRO A 75 0.06 16.75 -5.63
N ASN A 76 -0.73 15.70 -5.86
CA ASN A 76 -1.35 14.90 -4.81
C ASN A 76 -0.45 13.74 -4.34
N VAL A 77 0.75 13.58 -4.91
CA VAL A 77 1.67 12.49 -4.56
C VAL A 77 2.91 13.05 -3.86
N LYS A 78 3.28 12.41 -2.75
CA LYS A 78 4.54 12.60 -2.03
C LYS A 78 5.37 11.32 -2.15
N VAL A 79 6.64 11.44 -2.52
CA VAL A 79 7.55 10.30 -2.57
C VAL A 79 8.64 10.44 -1.52
N GLU A 80 8.69 9.49 -0.59
CA GLU A 80 9.70 9.40 0.46
C GLU A 80 10.83 8.48 0.01
N TYR A 81 11.93 9.07 -0.47
CA TYR A 81 13.06 8.32 -1.00
C TYR A 81 14.17 8.07 0.02
N THR A 82 14.42 6.79 0.29
CA THR A 82 15.53 6.33 1.13
C THR A 82 16.60 5.67 0.27
N SER A 83 17.79 6.28 0.24
CA SER A 83 18.98 5.67 -0.35
C SER A 83 19.81 4.98 0.73
N VAL A 84 20.07 3.68 0.57
CA VAL A 84 20.83 2.86 1.52
C VAL A 84 22.19 2.51 0.92
N PRO A 85 23.28 2.47 1.71
CA PRO A 85 24.58 2.06 1.20
C PRO A 85 24.51 0.69 0.49
N PRO A 86 25.12 0.52 -0.70
CA PRO A 86 25.02 -0.73 -1.47
C PRO A 86 25.40 -1.98 -0.69
N ALA A 87 26.40 -1.89 0.19
CA ALA A 87 26.85 -2.99 1.04
C ALA A 87 25.80 -3.47 2.06
N GLU A 88 24.88 -2.58 2.46
CA GLU A 88 23.85 -2.85 3.48
C GLU A 88 22.48 -3.15 2.87
N TYR A 89 22.30 -2.85 1.58
CA TYR A 89 20.99 -2.83 0.92
C TYR A 89 20.26 -4.16 1.00
N ASN A 90 20.90 -5.25 0.56
CA ASN A 90 20.26 -6.56 0.47
C ASN A 90 19.86 -7.10 1.85
N GLN A 91 20.70 -6.88 2.86
CA GLN A 91 20.40 -7.28 4.23
C GLN A 91 19.22 -6.47 4.78
N LYS A 92 19.22 -5.15 4.58
CA LYS A 92 18.12 -4.29 5.02
C LYS A 92 16.80 -4.62 4.33
N LEU A 93 16.81 -4.81 3.01
CA LEU A 93 15.63 -5.20 2.23
C LEU A 93 15.07 -6.54 2.73
N SER A 94 15.93 -7.54 2.95
CA SER A 94 15.48 -8.85 3.46
C SER A 94 14.81 -8.74 4.83
N THR A 95 15.35 -7.90 5.73
CA THR A 95 14.73 -7.63 7.04
C THR A 95 13.38 -6.92 6.91
N LEU A 96 13.26 -5.95 6.01
CA LEU A 96 11.99 -5.24 5.78
C LEU A 96 10.92 -6.17 5.21
N VAL A 97 11.29 -7.01 4.23
CA VAL A 97 10.39 -8.03 3.67
C VAL A 97 9.95 -9.03 4.74
N ALA A 98 10.90 -9.57 5.52
CA ALA A 98 10.58 -10.53 6.58
C ALA A 98 9.73 -9.94 7.71
N SER A 99 9.80 -8.62 7.93
CA SER A 99 9.00 -7.92 8.95
C SER A 99 7.67 -7.36 8.42
N GLY A 100 7.35 -7.56 7.14
CA GLY A 100 6.15 -6.99 6.51
C GLY A 100 6.18 -5.47 6.39
N LYS A 101 7.37 -4.86 6.41
CA LYS A 101 7.59 -3.40 6.30
C LYS A 101 8.31 -3.04 5.00
N THR A 102 8.05 -3.80 3.94
CA THR A 102 8.62 -3.54 2.62
C THR A 102 8.16 -2.17 2.10
N PRO A 103 9.06 -1.36 1.51
CA PRO A 103 8.66 -0.15 0.81
C PRO A 103 7.73 -0.45 -0.38
N ASP A 104 6.96 0.54 -0.82
CA ASP A 104 6.04 0.41 -1.95
C ASP A 104 6.81 0.17 -3.26
N VAL A 105 7.92 0.88 -3.43
CA VAL A 105 8.83 0.75 -4.56
C VAL A 105 10.23 0.51 -4.04
N PHE A 106 10.95 -0.45 -4.62
CA PHE A 106 12.32 -0.74 -4.21
C PHE A 106 13.13 -1.38 -5.34
N TYR A 107 14.44 -1.23 -5.27
CA TYR A 107 15.36 -2.00 -6.10
C TYR A 107 15.40 -3.45 -5.65
N VAL A 108 15.58 -4.35 -6.60
CA VAL A 108 15.73 -5.77 -6.30
C VAL A 108 16.74 -6.37 -7.26
N SER A 109 17.70 -7.11 -6.72
CA SER A 109 18.65 -7.86 -7.54
C SER A 109 17.97 -9.03 -8.24
N GLY A 110 18.47 -9.45 -9.40
CA GLY A 110 17.92 -10.59 -10.14
C GLY A 110 17.69 -11.85 -9.27
N PRO A 111 18.67 -12.32 -8.47
CA PRO A 111 18.48 -13.47 -7.59
C PRO A 111 17.42 -13.27 -6.50
N GLN A 112 17.29 -12.06 -5.94
CA GLN A 112 16.26 -11.78 -4.92
C GLN A 112 14.87 -11.64 -5.54
N PHE A 113 14.80 -11.12 -6.77
CA PHE A 113 13.53 -10.98 -7.49
C PHE A 113 12.81 -12.32 -7.60
N PHE A 114 13.50 -13.37 -8.06
CA PHE A 114 12.89 -14.70 -8.15
C PHE A 114 12.40 -15.21 -6.80
N LYS A 115 13.21 -15.08 -5.74
CA LYS A 115 12.83 -15.51 -4.39
C LYS A 115 11.59 -14.78 -3.88
N PHE A 116 11.52 -13.47 -4.08
CA PHE A 116 10.42 -12.63 -3.60
C PHE A 116 9.16 -12.80 -4.46
N ALA A 117 9.30 -13.04 -5.76
CA ALA A 117 8.19 -13.36 -6.64
C ALA A 117 7.56 -14.71 -6.28
N GLU A 118 8.38 -15.76 -6.09
CA GLU A 118 7.91 -17.09 -5.67
C GLU A 118 7.25 -17.05 -4.28
N ALA A 119 7.78 -16.21 -3.38
CA ALA A 119 7.20 -16.00 -2.05
C ALA A 119 5.95 -15.11 -2.05
N GLY A 120 5.54 -14.55 -3.20
CA GLY A 120 4.39 -13.65 -3.31
C GLY A 120 4.56 -12.31 -2.59
N THR A 121 5.80 -11.88 -2.33
CA THR A 121 6.11 -10.64 -1.60
C THR A 121 6.26 -9.42 -2.51
N ILE A 122 6.26 -9.62 -3.83
CA ILE A 122 6.27 -8.56 -4.85
C ILE A 122 4.97 -8.65 -5.63
N GLN A 123 4.37 -7.49 -5.88
CA GLN A 123 3.17 -7.36 -6.71
C GLN A 123 3.44 -7.84 -8.14
N ASN A 124 2.54 -8.66 -8.70
CA ASN A 124 2.51 -8.93 -10.13
C ASN A 124 1.94 -7.70 -10.84
N LEU A 125 2.75 -7.07 -11.71
CA LEU A 125 2.45 -5.81 -12.40
C LEU A 125 1.97 -6.04 -13.83
#